data_AF-A0A7J8MHR6-F1
#
_entry.id   AF-A0A7J8MHR6-F1
#
_cell.length_a   1.000
_cell.length_b   1.000
_cell.length_c   1.000
_cell.angle_alpha   90.00
_cell.angle_beta   90.00
_cell.angle_gamma   90.00
#
_symmetry.space_group_name_H-M   'P 1'
#
loop_
_entity.id
_entity.type
_entity.pdbx_description
1 polymer ?
#
loop_
_entity_poly.entity_id
_entity_poly.type
_entity_poly.pdbx_seq_one_letter_code
_entity_poly.pdbx_strand_id
1 'polypeptide(L)'
;MGSLLSSNKLSQEDTQMALDKVKHIVSSTPVVVFSKTYCGYCNRVKQLFAQLKASYKAIELDQESDGGEMQAALAEWTEQRTVPNVFIAGTHIGGCDC
;
A
#
# COMPACT_ATOMS: atom_id res chain seq x y z
N MET A 1 38.94 -9.97 14.13
CA MET A 1 38.62 -9.77 12.70
C MET A 1 37.40 -10.61 12.40
N GLY A 2 36.26 -9.98 12.15
CA GLY A 2 35.00 -10.64 11.83
C GLY A 2 34.17 -9.66 11.00
N SER A 3 34.03 -10.02 9.73
CA SER A 3 33.23 -9.47 8.62
C SER A 3 32.14 -8.47 9.02
N LEU A 4 32.14 -7.22 8.54
CA LEU A 4 31.65 -6.76 7.23
C LEU A 4 30.22 -7.26 6.88
N LEU A 5 29.35 -6.26 6.65
CA LEU A 5 28.06 -6.26 5.95
C LEU A 5 26.79 -6.50 6.79
N SER A 6 26.38 -5.49 7.58
CA SER A 6 24.95 -5.31 7.88
C SER A 6 24.33 -4.47 6.76
N SER A 7 24.04 -5.12 5.64
CA SER A 7 23.20 -4.54 4.59
C SER A 7 21.75 -4.81 4.94
N ASN A 8 21.05 -3.73 5.30
CA ASN A 8 19.59 -3.51 5.27
C ASN A 8 18.76 -4.75 4.84
N LYS A 9 18.36 -5.58 5.80
CA LYS A 9 17.35 -6.62 5.62
C LYS A 9 16.22 -6.27 6.58
N LEU A 10 15.07 -5.86 6.06
CA LEU A 10 13.83 -5.83 6.84
C LEU A 10 13.70 -7.19 7.54
N SER A 11 13.37 -7.20 8.83
CA SER A 11 13.16 -8.47 9.52
C SER A 11 11.85 -9.11 9.04
N GLN A 12 11.77 -10.44 9.15
CA GLN A 12 10.55 -11.19 8.84
C GLN A 12 9.37 -10.72 9.71
N GLU A 13 9.66 -10.29 10.93
CA GLU A 13 8.66 -9.80 11.90
C GLU A 13 8.07 -8.45 11.45
N ASP A 14 8.90 -7.51 10.98
CA ASP A 14 8.44 -6.20 10.49
C ASP A 14 7.49 -6.35 9.29
N THR A 15 7.81 -7.29 8.39
CA THR A 15 6.99 -7.56 7.20
C THR A 15 5.64 -8.17 7.60
N GLN A 16 5.62 -9.08 8.57
CA GLN A 16 4.40 -9.70 9.09
C GLN A 16 3.50 -8.65 9.79
N MET A 17 4.07 -7.80 10.63
CA MET A 17 3.32 -6.72 11.29
C MET A 17 2.71 -5.74 10.27
N ALA A 18 3.47 -5.37 9.24
CA ALA A 18 2.99 -4.50 8.17
C ALA A 18 1.86 -5.17 7.36
N LEU A 19 1.96 -6.47 7.09
CA LEU A 19 0.92 -7.24 6.42
C LEU A 19 -0.38 -7.26 7.22
N ASP A 20 -0.30 -7.48 8.53
CA ASP A 20 -1.47 -7.48 9.41
C ASP A 20 -2.11 -6.08 9.48
N LYS A 21 -1.29 -5.02 9.55
CA LYS A 21 -1.76 -3.62 9.44
C LYS A 21 -2.49 -3.37 8.12
N VAL A 22 -1.91 -3.76 6.99
CA VAL A 22 -2.49 -3.60 5.66
C VAL A 22 -3.83 -4.35 5.55
N LYS A 23 -3.89 -5.61 5.98
CA LYS A 23 -5.13 -6.41 5.99
C LYS A 23 -6.19 -5.84 6.91
N HIS A 24 -5.80 -5.30 8.06
CA HIS A 24 -6.72 -4.63 8.97
C HIS A 24 -7.31 -3.35 8.35
N ILE A 25 -6.50 -2.53 7.69
CA ILE A 25 -6.97 -1.33 6.97
C ILE A 25 -7.97 -1.73 5.88
N VAL A 26 -7.66 -2.77 5.10
CA VAL A 26 -8.49 -3.26 4.00
C VAL A 26 -9.82 -3.86 4.49
N SER A 27 -9.82 -4.56 5.62
CA SER A 27 -11.06 -5.14 6.18
C SER A 27 -11.93 -4.14 6.94
N SER A 28 -11.34 -3.06 7.48
CA SER A 28 -12.07 -2.02 8.23
C SER A 28 -12.64 -0.90 7.36
N THR A 29 -12.23 -0.81 6.08
CA THR A 29 -12.61 0.30 5.20
C THR A 29 -13.18 -0.21 3.87
N PRO A 30 -14.36 0.27 3.43
CA PRO A 30 -14.98 -0.19 2.19
C PRO A 30 -14.15 0.04 0.92
N VAL A 31 -13.45 1.17 0.82
CA VAL A 31 -12.57 1.50 -0.32
C VAL A 31 -11.25 2.03 0.21
N VAL A 32 -10.15 1.37 -0.16
CA VAL A 32 -8.79 1.75 0.24
C VAL A 32 -7.94 1.98 -1.00
N VAL A 33 -7.16 3.06 -0.98
CA VAL A 33 -6.18 3.39 -2.01
C VAL A 33 -4.81 3.51 -1.34
N PHE A 34 -3.97 2.51 -1.50
CA PHE A 34 -2.55 2.65 -1.18
C PHE A 34 -1.89 3.50 -2.26
N SER A 35 -1.28 4.59 -1.85
CA SER A 35 -0.92 5.73 -2.69
C SER A 35 0.47 6.25 -2.33
N LYS A 36 0.99 7.14 -3.18
CA LYS A 36 2.06 8.06 -2.80
C LYS A 36 1.71 9.48 -3.22
N THR A 37 2.09 10.48 -2.42
CA THR A 37 1.68 11.88 -2.63
C THR A 37 2.12 12.45 -3.98
N TYR A 38 3.28 12.01 -4.47
CA TYR A 38 3.84 12.46 -5.75
C TYR A 38 3.34 11.66 -6.98
N CYS A 39 2.47 10.66 -6.79
CA CYS A 39 2.06 9.77 -7.88
C CYS A 39 0.86 10.31 -8.65
N GLY A 40 1.07 10.70 -9.93
CA GLY A 40 0.00 11.14 -10.82
C GLY A 40 -1.11 10.10 -11.06
N TYR A 41 -0.76 8.80 -11.12
CA TYR A 41 -1.74 7.71 -11.25
C TYR A 41 -2.64 7.61 -10.00
N CYS A 42 -2.08 7.79 -8.81
CA CYS A 42 -2.86 7.81 -7.57
C CYS A 42 -3.86 8.97 -7.56
N ASN A 43 -3.45 10.15 -8.03
CA ASN A 43 -4.33 11.31 -8.13
C ASN A 43 -5.51 11.06 -9.08
N ARG A 44 -5.30 10.33 -10.19
CA ARG A 44 -6.39 9.94 -11.11
C ARG A 44 -7.42 9.03 -10.43
N VAL A 45 -6.98 8.02 -9.69
CA VAL A 45 -7.88 7.12 -8.93
C VAL A 45 -8.67 7.90 -7.86
N LYS A 46 -8.00 8.78 -7.10
CA LYS A 46 -8.65 9.63 -6.09
C LYS A 46 -9.69 10.57 -6.71
N GLN A 47 -9.36 11.16 -7.85
CA GLN A 47 -10.27 12.03 -8.58
C GLN A 47 -11.48 11.28 -9.13
N LEU A 48 -11.28 10.05 -9.64
CA LEU A 48 -12.38 9.19 -10.08
C LEU A 48 -13.35 8.91 -8.92
N PHE A 49 -12.85 8.50 -7.75
CA PHE A 49 -13.71 8.29 -6.59
C PHE A 49 -14.43 9.57 -6.14
N ALA A 50 -13.74 10.72 -6.17
CA ALA A 50 -14.37 12.01 -5.89
C ALA A 50 -15.50 12.36 -6.88
N GLN A 51 -15.30 12.12 -8.18
CA GLN A 51 -16.32 12.31 -9.22
C GLN A 51 -17.54 11.40 -9.03
N LEU A 52 -17.29 10.15 -8.63
CA LEU A 52 -18.32 9.17 -8.31
C LEU A 52 -18.99 9.42 -6.94
N LYS A 53 -18.51 10.41 -6.18
CA LYS A 53 -18.94 10.68 -4.79
C LYS A 53 -18.80 9.44 -3.89
N ALA A 54 -17.82 8.59 -4.19
CA ALA A 54 -17.49 7.42 -3.41
C ALA A 54 -16.51 7.83 -2.30
N SER A 55 -16.84 7.50 -1.05
CA SER A 55 -15.92 7.65 0.07
C SER A 55 -14.79 6.62 -0.03
N TYR A 56 -13.55 7.07 0.15
CA TYR A 56 -12.37 6.21 0.15
C TYR A 56 -11.38 6.67 1.22
N LYS A 57 -10.49 5.77 1.64
CA LYS A 57 -9.33 6.07 2.49
C LYS A 57 -8.06 5.95 1.65
N ALA A 58 -7.30 7.03 1.53
CA ALA A 58 -5.96 6.98 0.96
C ALA A 58 -4.93 6.75 2.07
N ILE A 59 -4.00 5.83 1.85
CA ILE A 59 -2.82 5.62 2.69
C ILE A 59 -1.61 6.05 1.87
N GLU A 60 -0.98 7.17 2.25
CA GLU A 60 0.19 7.70 1.57
C GLU A 60 1.46 7.00 2.09
N LEU A 61 1.91 5.96 1.39
CA LEU A 61 3.04 5.12 1.82
C LEU A 61 4.37 5.90 1.92
N ASP A 62 4.50 7.06 1.28
CA ASP A 62 5.67 7.93 1.41
C ASP A 62 5.64 8.81 2.68
N GLN A 63 4.51 8.85 3.39
CA GLN A 63 4.33 9.61 4.63
C GLN A 63 4.21 8.72 5.88
N GLU A 64 3.92 7.44 5.70
CA GLU A 64 3.91 6.45 6.76
C GLU A 64 5.34 6.04 7.16
N SER A 65 5.61 5.97 8.46
CA SER A 65 6.94 5.57 8.97
C SER A 65 7.32 4.14 8.58
N ASP A 66 6.32 3.26 8.45
CA ASP A 66 6.42 1.86 8.03
C ASP A 66 5.96 1.65 6.57
N GLY A 67 5.93 2.72 5.77
CA GLY A 67 5.39 2.67 4.41
C GLY A 67 6.18 1.78 3.46
N GLY A 68 7.48 1.59 3.70
CA GLY A 68 8.32 0.67 2.94
C GLY A 68 7.97 -0.80 3.20
N GLU A 69 7.75 -1.13 4.46
CA GLU A 69 7.30 -2.42 4.97
C GLU A 69 5.90 -2.73 4.44
N MET A 70 4.98 -1.76 4.52
CA MET A 70 3.63 -1.89 3.96
C MET A 70 3.66 -2.10 2.45
N GLN A 71 4.54 -1.41 1.72
CA GLN A 71 4.70 -1.61 0.27
C GLN A 71 5.25 -3.00 -0.05
N ALA A 72 6.16 -3.54 0.77
CA ALA A 72 6.66 -4.90 0.63
C ALA A 72 5.57 -5.94 0.92
N ALA A 73 4.81 -5.75 2.00
CA ALA A 73 3.68 -6.61 2.36
C ALA A 73 2.58 -6.62 1.29
N LEU A 74 2.27 -5.47 0.68
CA LEU A 74 1.36 -5.39 -0.46
C LEU A 74 1.89 -6.18 -1.66
N ALA A 75 3.18 -6.08 -1.96
CA ALA A 75 3.79 -6.84 -3.05
C ALA A 75 3.73 -8.36 -2.82
N GLU A 76 3.92 -8.81 -1.58
CA GLU A 76 3.80 -10.22 -1.22
C GLU A 76 2.35 -10.72 -1.31
N TRP A 77 1.39 -9.93 -0.80
CA TRP A 77 0.00 -10.35 -0.73
C TRP A 77 -0.75 -10.27 -2.06
N THR A 78 -0.46 -9.24 -2.86
CA THR A 78 -1.21 -8.92 -4.08
C THR A 78 -0.43 -9.17 -5.37
N GLU A 79 0.84 -9.57 -5.26
CA GLU A 79 1.80 -9.61 -6.36
C GLU A 79 2.04 -8.25 -7.04
N GLN A 80 1.53 -7.15 -6.46
CA GLN A 80 1.65 -5.79 -6.98
C GLN A 80 2.37 -4.87 -6.00
N ARG A 81 3.60 -4.49 -6.37
CA ARG A 81 4.42 -3.53 -5.60
C ARG A 81 4.10 -2.06 -5.91
N THR A 82 3.52 -1.77 -7.07
CA THR A 82 3.30 -0.41 -7.56
C THR A 82 2.09 0.23 -6.91
N VAL A 83 2.13 1.56 -6.81
CA VAL A 83 0.96 2.39 -6.48
C VAL A 83 0.37 3.00 -7.77
N PRO A 84 -0.94 3.25 -7.84
CA PRO A 84 -1.95 2.95 -6.81
C PRO A 84 -2.15 1.43 -6.65
N ASN A 85 -2.49 0.98 -5.45
CA ASN A 85 -2.95 -0.38 -5.18
C ASN A 85 -4.31 -0.27 -4.45
N VAL A 86 -5.37 -0.70 -5.11
CA VAL A 86 -6.76 -0.38 -4.75
C VAL A 86 -7.49 -1.62 -4.25
N PHE A 87 -8.24 -1.45 -3.16
CA PHE A 87 -9.14 -2.46 -2.62
C PHE A 87 -10.56 -1.92 -2.50
N ILE A 88 -11.55 -2.77 -2.84
CA ILE A 88 -12.97 -2.49 -2.66
C ILE A 88 -13.61 -3.68 -1.96
N ALA A 89 -14.26 -3.43 -0.83
CA ALA A 89 -14.90 -4.44 0.02
C ALA A 89 -13.97 -5.64 0.32
N GLY A 90 -12.70 -5.34 0.64
CA GLY A 90 -11.68 -6.36 0.91
C GLY A 90 -11.08 -7.05 -0.31
N THR A 91 -11.60 -6.80 -1.52
CA THR A 91 -11.12 -7.40 -2.77
C THR A 91 -10.06 -6.52 -3.43
N HIS A 92 -8.93 -7.10 -3.80
CA HIS A 92 -7.88 -6.40 -4.56
C HIS A 92 -8.34 -6.16 -6.01
N ILE A 93 -8.33 -4.89 -6.43
CA ILE A 93 -8.75 -4.45 -7.77
C ILE A 93 -7.55 -4.21 -8.68
N GLY A 94 -6.39 -3.89 -8.11
CA GLY A 94 -5.16 -3.59 -8.86
C GLY A 94 -4.80 -2.11 -8.88
N GLY A 95 -4.08 -1.70 -9.92
CA GLY A 95 -3.58 -0.34 -10.10
C GLY A 95 -4.41 0.56 -11.02
N CYS A 96 -3.73 1.42 -11.76
CA CYS A 96 -4.32 2.39 -12.68
C CYS A 96 -3.69 2.17 -14.06
N ASP A 97 -4.06 1.07 -14.70
CA ASP A 97 -3.60 0.72 -16.04
C ASP A 97 -4.58 1.27 -17.07
N CYS A 98 -4.36 2.52 -17.47
CA CYS A 98 -5.04 3.16 -18.60
C CYS A 98 -4.09 4.06 -19.38
#